data_AF-A0A438GB14-F1
#
_entry.id   AF-A0A438GB14-F1
#
_cell.length_a   1.000
_cell.length_b   1.000
_cell.length_c   1.000
_cell.angle_alpha   90.00
_cell.angle_beta   90.00
_cell.angle_gamma   90.00
#
_symmetry.space_group_name_H-M   'P 1'
#
loop_
_entity.id
_entity.type
_entity.pdbx_description
1 polymer ?
#
loop_
_entity_poly.entity_id
_entity_poly.type
_entity_poly.pdbx_seq_one_letter_code
_entity_poly.pdbx_strand_id
1 'polypeptide(L)'
;MLLQSQLLILLPPKHPTLFHSLLFIAFPEPISYKQSSVHAKWVVGMNKELIALKDNHTWDLTNLPVGKKSIGSKWVYKVKVKPDGSVDMSKARLEAKGYNQIERIDYFDSFSPIAKLVIIKLFLAIPATKSWPIHQLDINNVFLHDYLDEKVYMQPLEGYTKAIPSQVCKLKRSLYDLKQASR
;
A
#
# COMPACT_ATOMS: atom_id res chain seq x y z
N MET A 1 -12.23 -29.31 -16.64
CA MET A 1 -12.07 -27.84 -16.51
C MET A 1 -13.42 -27.10 -16.36
N LEU A 2 -14.42 -27.70 -15.68
CA LEU A 2 -15.73 -27.06 -15.44
C LEU A 2 -16.30 -27.33 -14.03
N LEU A 3 -15.60 -28.09 -13.18
CA LEU A 3 -16.05 -28.43 -11.83
C LEU A 3 -15.39 -27.60 -10.71
N GLN A 4 -14.41 -26.75 -11.03
CA GLN A 4 -13.80 -25.82 -10.06
C GLN A 4 -14.40 -24.40 -10.11
N SER A 5 -15.24 -24.08 -11.10
CA SER A 5 -15.88 -22.75 -11.20
C SER A 5 -17.17 -22.63 -10.37
N GLN A 6 -17.80 -23.73 -9.97
CA GLN A 6 -19.07 -23.69 -9.23
C GLN A 6 -18.93 -23.58 -7.71
N LEU A 7 -17.75 -23.83 -7.13
CA LEU A 7 -17.60 -23.77 -5.67
C LEU A 7 -17.46 -22.35 -5.12
N LEU A 8 -17.12 -21.37 -5.97
CA LEU A 8 -16.91 -19.98 -5.54
C LEU A 8 -18.22 -19.18 -5.35
N ILE A 9 -19.36 -19.72 -5.79
CA ILE A 9 -20.65 -18.99 -5.86
C ILE A 9 -21.53 -19.18 -4.61
N LEU A 10 -21.23 -20.15 -3.73
CA LEU A 10 -22.17 -20.57 -2.67
C LEU A 10 -21.95 -19.96 -1.28
N LEU A 11 -20.97 -19.08 -1.06
CA LEU A 11 -20.77 -18.49 0.26
C LEU A 11 -20.86 -16.96 0.23
N PRO A 12 -21.91 -16.36 0.83
CA PRO A 12 -22.01 -14.91 0.97
C PRO A 12 -20.88 -14.37 1.86
N PRO A 13 -20.59 -13.04 1.81
CA PRO A 13 -19.53 -12.37 2.56
C PRO A 13 -19.86 -12.23 4.06
N LYS A 14 -20.43 -13.27 4.69
CA LYS A 14 -20.74 -13.30 6.13
C LYS A 14 -19.55 -13.75 6.98
N HIS A 15 -18.51 -14.32 6.36
CA HIS A 15 -17.27 -14.75 7.04
C HIS A 15 -16.03 -14.28 6.24
N PRO A 16 -15.50 -13.07 6.52
CA PRO A 16 -14.43 -12.46 5.74
C PRO A 16 -13.12 -13.26 5.75
N THR A 17 -12.85 -14.01 6.82
CA THR A 17 -11.65 -14.83 6.98
C THR A 17 -11.63 -16.05 6.06
N LEU A 18 -12.74 -16.78 5.98
CA LEU A 18 -12.88 -17.95 5.10
C LEU A 18 -12.86 -17.55 3.62
N PHE A 19 -13.43 -16.40 3.29
CA PHE A 19 -13.37 -15.84 1.94
C PHE A 19 -11.92 -15.49 1.55
N HIS A 20 -11.15 -14.85 2.43
CA HIS A 20 -9.75 -14.52 2.16
C HIS A 20 -8.88 -15.78 1.97
N SER A 21 -9.05 -16.81 2.80
CA SER A 21 -8.28 -18.05 2.68
C SER A 21 -8.59 -18.81 1.39
N LEU A 22 -9.86 -18.87 0.97
CA LEU A 22 -10.26 -19.51 -0.29
C LEU A 22 -9.76 -18.74 -1.51
N LEU A 23 -9.77 -17.41 -1.44
CA LEU A 23 -9.31 -16.53 -2.50
C LEU A 23 -7.78 -16.60 -2.69
N PHE A 24 -7.03 -16.76 -1.60
CA PHE A 24 -5.59 -17.02 -1.65
C PHE A 24 -5.25 -18.36 -2.32
N ILE A 25 -6.04 -19.41 -2.07
CA ILE A 25 -5.87 -20.73 -2.70
C ILE A 25 -6.18 -20.66 -4.20
N ALA A 26 -7.26 -19.96 -4.59
CA ALA A 26 -7.68 -19.83 -5.98
C ALA A 26 -6.76 -18.89 -6.80
N PHE A 27 -6.19 -17.86 -6.16
CA PHE A 27 -5.35 -16.85 -6.80
C PHE A 27 -4.11 -16.58 -5.94
N PRO A 28 -3.05 -17.41 -6.06
CA PRO A 28 -1.86 -17.24 -5.24
C PRO A 28 -1.19 -15.89 -5.54
N GLU A 29 -1.02 -15.09 -4.49
CA GLU A 29 -0.33 -13.82 -4.55
C GLU A 29 1.19 -14.06 -4.53
N PRO A 30 1.95 -13.43 -5.44
CA PRO A 30 3.39 -13.60 -5.45
C PRO A 30 3.99 -12.98 -4.19
N ILE A 31 4.97 -13.66 -3.63
CA ILE A 31 5.67 -13.21 -2.41
C ILE A 31 6.97 -12.46 -2.71
N SER A 32 7.39 -12.44 -3.98
CA SER A 32 8.65 -11.83 -4.40
C SER A 32 8.55 -11.15 -5.76
N TYR A 33 9.41 -10.15 -5.98
CA TYR A 33 9.55 -9.48 -7.26
C TYR A 33 9.86 -10.47 -8.41
N LYS A 34 10.79 -11.41 -8.17
CA LYS A 34 11.19 -12.43 -9.16
C LYS A 34 10.01 -13.28 -9.65
N GLN A 35 9.10 -13.64 -8.75
CA GLN A 35 7.90 -14.40 -9.10
C GLN A 35 6.87 -13.54 -9.84
N SER A 36 6.72 -12.27 -9.47
CA SER A 36 5.75 -11.37 -10.11
C SER A 36 6.21 -10.83 -11.46
N SER A 37 7.51 -10.60 -11.65
CA SER A 37 8.07 -9.91 -12.83
C SER A 37 7.90 -10.71 -14.12
N VAL A 38 7.72 -12.02 -14.02
CA VAL A 38 7.47 -12.91 -15.16
C VAL A 38 6.00 -12.90 -15.61
N HIS A 39 5.08 -12.35 -14.80
CA HIS A 39 3.66 -12.34 -15.09
C HIS A 39 3.17 -10.94 -15.47
N ALA A 40 2.71 -10.78 -16.71
CA ALA A 40 2.27 -9.50 -17.27
C ALA A 40 1.27 -8.75 -16.37
N LYS A 41 0.31 -9.47 -15.76
CA LYS A 41 -0.71 -8.86 -14.87
C LYS A 41 -0.11 -8.09 -13.69
N TRP A 42 0.97 -8.61 -13.09
CA TRP A 42 1.62 -7.97 -11.95
C TRP A 42 2.54 -6.85 -12.40
N VAL A 43 3.21 -7.01 -13.55
CA VAL A 43 4.03 -5.96 -14.17
C VAL A 43 3.19 -4.72 -14.50
N VAL A 44 1.98 -4.89 -15.02
CA VAL A 44 1.04 -3.78 -15.24
C VAL A 44 0.72 -3.07 -13.92
N GLY A 45 0.44 -3.81 -12.85
CA GLY A 45 0.21 -3.23 -11.52
C GLY A 45 1.42 -2.47 -10.97
N MET A 46 2.62 -3.04 -11.09
CA MET A 46 3.87 -2.41 -10.66
C MET A 46 4.14 -1.11 -11.42
N ASN A 47 3.95 -1.12 -12.75
CA ASN A 47 4.16 0.06 -13.57
C ASN A 47 3.17 1.17 -13.23
N LYS A 48 1.90 0.85 -12.98
CA LYS A 48 0.90 1.84 -12.53
C LYS A 48 1.32 2.51 -11.23
N GLU A 49 1.79 1.74 -10.26
CA GLU A 49 2.29 2.28 -8.99
C GLU A 49 3.54 3.14 -9.20
N LEU A 50 4.51 2.69 -10.00
CA LEU A 50 5.72 3.48 -10.30
C LEU A 50 5.41 4.82 -10.98
N ILE A 51 4.43 4.84 -11.88
CA ILE A 51 3.97 6.07 -12.52
C ILE A 51 3.38 7.01 -11.47
N ALA A 52 2.47 6.52 -10.62
CA ALA A 52 1.89 7.32 -9.55
C ALA A 52 2.96 7.88 -8.58
N LEU A 53 3.97 7.08 -8.24
CA LEU A 53 5.08 7.51 -7.37
C LEU A 53 5.94 8.59 -8.04
N LYS A 54 6.17 8.46 -9.36
CA LYS A 54 6.91 9.44 -10.15
C LYS A 54 6.15 10.76 -10.25
N ASP A 55 4.85 10.71 -10.55
CA ASP A 55 4.01 11.89 -10.72
C ASP A 55 3.85 12.67 -9.41
N ASN A 56 3.85 11.98 -8.26
CA ASN A 56 3.86 12.61 -6.94
C ASN A 56 5.24 13.10 -6.47
N HIS A 57 6.28 12.93 -7.29
CA HIS A 57 7.68 13.25 -6.93
C HIS A 57 8.09 12.63 -5.59
N THR A 58 7.72 11.36 -5.37
CA THR A 58 7.82 10.68 -4.08
C THR A 58 9.25 10.65 -3.52
N TRP A 59 10.26 10.56 -4.39
CA TRP A 59 11.66 10.54 -3.97
C TRP A 59 12.60 11.15 -5.00
N ASP A 60 13.79 11.52 -4.54
CA ASP A 60 14.96 11.82 -5.39
C ASP A 60 16.04 10.76 -5.21
N LEU A 61 16.80 10.49 -6.27
CA LEU A 61 17.99 9.64 -6.18
C LEU A 61 19.18 10.47 -5.67
N THR A 62 19.89 9.95 -4.68
CA THR A 62 21.05 10.61 -4.07
C THR A 62 22.02 9.58 -3.49
N ASN A 63 23.24 10.01 -3.17
CA ASN A 63 24.17 9.17 -2.42
C ASN A 63 23.76 9.14 -0.95
N LEU A 64 23.94 8.00 -0.29
CA LEU A 64 23.66 7.89 1.13
C LEU A 64 24.65 8.77 1.92
N PRO A 65 24.17 9.75 2.71
CA PRO A 65 25.06 10.58 3.50
C PRO A 65 25.81 9.76 4.56
N VAL A 66 27.01 10.21 4.90
CA VAL A 66 27.82 9.60 5.96
C VAL A 66 27.03 9.61 7.28
N GLY A 67 27.01 8.46 7.96
CA GLY A 67 26.31 8.29 9.24
C GLY A 67 24.79 8.07 9.14
N LYS A 68 24.22 8.06 7.92
CA LYS A 68 22.81 7.68 7.71
C LYS A 68 22.69 6.22 7.27
N LYS A 69 21.55 5.60 7.61
CA LYS A 69 21.18 4.26 7.16
C LYS A 69 20.02 4.37 6.19
N SER A 70 20.00 3.50 5.18
CA SER A 70 18.84 3.34 4.31
C SER A 70 17.96 2.20 4.79
N ILE A 71 16.65 2.40 4.74
CA ILE A 71 15.66 1.34 4.94
C ILE A 71 15.47 0.56 3.63
N GLY A 72 15.14 -0.72 3.71
CA GLY A 72 14.82 -1.47 2.50
C GLY A 72 13.46 -1.10 1.93
N SER A 73 13.18 -1.53 0.71
CA SER A 73 11.86 -1.48 0.07
C SER A 73 11.35 -2.89 -0.24
N LYS A 74 10.04 -3.08 -0.38
CA LYS A 74 9.44 -4.33 -0.86
C LYS A 74 8.21 -4.04 -1.71
N TRP A 75 7.89 -4.99 -2.59
CA TRP A 75 6.61 -5.01 -3.26
C TRP A 75 5.60 -5.82 -2.45
N VAL A 76 4.38 -5.31 -2.35
CA VAL A 76 3.23 -6.04 -1.83
C VAL A 76 2.20 -6.19 -2.93
N TYR A 77 1.75 -7.42 -3.13
CA TYR A 77 0.84 -7.80 -4.19
C TYR A 77 -0.49 -8.19 -3.59
N LYS A 78 -1.57 -7.70 -4.20
CA LYS A 78 -2.92 -8.05 -3.79
C LYS A 78 -3.84 -8.25 -4.98
N VAL A 79 -4.58 -9.35 -4.98
CA VAL A 79 -5.65 -9.58 -5.96
C VAL A 79 -6.90 -8.83 -5.48
N LYS A 80 -7.41 -7.92 -6.32
CA LYS A 80 -8.76 -7.39 -6.15
C LYS A 80 -9.73 -8.29 -6.89
N VAL A 81 -10.82 -8.62 -6.23
CA VAL A 81 -11.90 -9.46 -6.76
C VAL A 81 -13.19 -8.65 -6.72
N LYS A 82 -13.98 -8.77 -7.78
CA LYS A 82 -15.27 -8.11 -7.92
C LYS A 82 -16.31 -8.76 -6.99
N PRO A 83 -17.44 -8.09 -6.72
CA PRO A 83 -18.53 -8.69 -5.95
C PRO A 83 -19.07 -10.00 -6.52
N ASP A 84 -18.92 -10.20 -7.84
CA ASP A 84 -19.30 -11.44 -8.54
C ASP A 84 -18.28 -12.60 -8.40
N GLY A 85 -17.17 -12.38 -7.68
CA GLY A 85 -16.12 -13.38 -7.48
C GLY A 85 -15.07 -13.44 -8.59
N SER A 86 -15.18 -12.64 -9.66
CA SER A 86 -14.18 -12.57 -10.73
C SER A 86 -12.99 -11.68 -10.37
N VAL A 87 -11.80 -11.97 -10.90
CA VAL A 87 -10.61 -11.13 -10.66
C VAL A 87 -10.81 -9.78 -11.34
N ASP A 88 -10.80 -8.71 -10.52
CA ASP A 88 -10.91 -7.34 -10.97
C ASP A 88 -9.56 -6.82 -11.47
N MET A 89 -8.55 -6.87 -10.61
CA MET A 89 -7.23 -6.33 -10.92
C MET A 89 -6.14 -6.90 -10.00
N SER A 90 -4.95 -7.12 -10.57
CA SER A 90 -3.71 -7.38 -9.82
C SER A 90 -3.09 -6.05 -9.35
N LYS A 91 -3.20 -5.71 -8.06
CA LYS A 91 -2.65 -4.48 -7.48
C LYS A 91 -1.27 -4.77 -6.91
N ALA A 92 -0.26 -4.01 -7.32
CA ALA A 92 1.06 -3.98 -6.68
C ALA A 92 1.20 -2.65 -5.93
N ARG A 93 1.88 -2.67 -4.79
CA ARG A 93 2.19 -1.48 -3.98
C ARG A 93 3.65 -1.51 -3.56
N LEU A 94 4.27 -0.34 -3.54
CA LEU A 94 5.61 -0.20 -2.98
C LEU A 94 5.49 0.18 -1.50
N GLU A 95 6.14 -0.62 -0.64
CA GLU A 95 6.19 -0.35 0.79
C GLU A 95 7.63 -0.17 1.24
N ALA A 96 7.83 0.76 2.17
CA ALA A 96 9.09 0.90 2.88
C ALA A 96 9.19 -0.19 3.95
N LYS A 97 10.37 -0.72 4.22
CA LYS A 97 10.62 -1.61 5.36
C LYS A 97 10.75 -0.77 6.64
N GLY A 98 9.71 -0.01 6.99
CA GLY A 98 9.75 0.97 8.07
C GLY A 98 9.88 0.35 9.48
N TYR A 99 9.70 -0.96 9.62
CA TYR A 99 10.07 -1.68 10.84
C TYR A 99 11.57 -1.60 11.17
N ASN A 100 12.42 -1.24 10.20
CA ASN A 100 13.85 -0.99 10.42
C ASN A 100 14.16 0.47 10.84
N GLN A 101 13.16 1.35 10.96
CA GLN A 101 13.37 2.73 11.39
C GLN A 101 13.64 2.82 12.90
N ILE A 102 14.55 3.71 13.27
CA ILE A 102 14.91 3.97 14.67
C ILE A 102 14.32 5.32 15.11
N GLU A 103 13.58 5.31 16.22
CA GLU A 103 13.01 6.52 16.83
C GLU A 103 14.14 7.50 17.19
N ARG A 104 13.89 8.80 17.04
CA ARG A 104 14.83 9.92 17.21
C ARG A 104 15.98 9.97 16.21
N ILE A 105 16.08 9.00 15.29
CA ILE A 105 17.05 9.01 14.18
C ILE A 105 16.35 9.20 12.85
N ASP A 106 15.33 8.37 12.60
CA ASP A 106 14.59 8.30 11.33
C ASP A 106 13.20 8.94 11.42
N TYR A 107 12.65 9.04 12.63
CA TYR A 107 11.39 9.72 12.92
C TYR A 107 11.36 10.20 14.38
N PHE A 108 10.63 11.28 14.65
CA PHE A 108 10.47 11.81 16.02
C PHE A 108 9.15 11.41 16.66
N ASP A 109 8.05 11.49 15.91
CA ASP A 109 6.73 11.15 16.43
C ASP A 109 5.98 10.13 15.55
N SER A 110 5.26 9.21 16.18
CA SER A 110 4.32 8.32 15.49
C SER A 110 2.92 8.59 16.05
N PHE A 111 2.32 9.70 15.65
CA PHE A 111 0.91 9.94 15.95
C PHE A 111 0.10 9.28 14.84
N SER A 112 -0.84 8.42 15.23
CA SER A 112 -1.96 8.07 14.36
C SER A 112 -3.21 8.68 14.97
N PRO A 113 -3.94 9.54 14.24
CA PRO A 113 -5.16 10.13 14.74
C PRO A 113 -6.24 9.05 14.79
N ILE A 114 -6.38 8.39 15.95
CA ILE A 114 -7.47 7.43 16.18
C ILE A 114 -8.72 8.22 16.55
N ALA A 115 -9.62 8.38 15.59
CA ALA A 115 -10.95 8.90 15.87
C ALA A 115 -11.69 7.94 16.81
N LYS A 116 -12.17 8.45 17.95
CA LYS A 116 -12.96 7.65 18.89
C LYS A 116 -14.28 7.26 18.23
N LEU A 117 -14.68 5.99 18.37
CA LEU A 117 -15.92 5.46 17.81
C LEU A 117 -17.16 6.29 18.24
N VAL A 118 -17.14 6.84 19.45
CA VAL A 118 -18.21 7.73 19.96
C VAL A 118 -18.37 8.97 19.09
N ILE A 119 -17.26 9.59 18.66
CA ILE A 119 -17.28 10.77 17.79
C ILE A 119 -17.81 10.40 16.41
N ILE A 120 -17.35 9.28 15.85
CA ILE A 120 -17.81 8.78 14.55
C ILE A 120 -19.33 8.51 14.58
N LYS A 121 -19.81 7.83 15.63
CA LYS A 121 -21.24 7.56 15.81
C LYS A 121 -22.06 8.84 15.95
N LEU A 122 -21.59 9.81 16.72
CA LEU A 122 -22.26 11.10 16.88
C LEU A 122 -22.32 11.86 15.55
N PHE A 123 -21.20 11.90 14.81
CA PHE A 123 -21.11 12.52 13.49
C PHE A 123 -22.06 11.90 12.48
N LEU A 124 -22.29 10.59 12.54
CA LEU A 124 -23.27 9.88 11.69
C LEU A 124 -24.72 10.01 12.19
N ALA A 125 -24.94 10.11 13.50
CA ALA A 125 -26.28 10.20 14.08
C ALA A 125 -26.99 11.51 13.71
N ILE A 126 -26.27 12.64 13.69
CA ILE A 126 -26.82 13.95 13.33
C ILE A 126 -27.45 13.94 11.91
N PRO A 127 -26.71 13.63 10.84
CA PRO A 127 -27.26 13.58 9.49
C PRO A 127 -28.35 12.51 9.36
N ALA A 128 -28.24 11.37 10.05
CA ALA A 128 -29.31 10.36 10.06
C ALA A 128 -30.62 10.90 10.64
N THR A 129 -30.57 11.65 11.76
CA THR A 129 -31.78 12.25 12.37
C THR A 129 -32.37 13.39 11.56
N LYS A 130 -31.55 14.08 10.75
CA LYS A 130 -31.96 15.21 9.92
C LYS A 130 -32.23 14.82 8.47
N SER A 131 -32.15 13.53 8.14
CA SER A 131 -32.26 13.00 6.78
C SER A 131 -31.31 13.69 5.79
N TRP A 132 -30.11 14.03 6.22
CA TRP A 132 -29.08 14.64 5.37
C TRP A 132 -28.35 13.57 4.57
N PRO A 133 -28.03 13.83 3.28
CA PRO A 133 -27.22 12.92 2.49
C PRO A 133 -25.79 12.86 3.05
N ILE A 134 -25.25 11.65 3.15
CA ILE A 134 -23.84 11.41 3.50
C ILE A 134 -23.11 10.98 2.23
N HIS A 135 -22.02 11.68 1.92
CA HIS A 135 -21.12 11.32 0.83
C HIS A 135 -19.79 10.83 1.42
N GLN A 136 -19.31 9.67 0.97
CA GLN A 136 -18.01 9.13 1.36
C GLN A 136 -16.99 9.40 0.25
N LEU A 137 -15.86 10.00 0.61
CA LEU A 137 -14.71 10.15 -0.27
C LEU A 137 -13.63 9.16 0.16
N ASP A 138 -13.30 8.21 -0.72
CA ASP A 138 -12.14 7.34 -0.55
C ASP A 138 -11.01 7.86 -1.44
N ILE A 139 -9.98 8.43 -0.81
CA ILE A 139 -8.83 8.97 -1.51
C ILE A 139 -7.84 7.84 -1.75
N ASN A 140 -7.57 7.53 -3.01
CA ASN A 140 -6.51 6.58 -3.35
C ASN A 140 -5.14 7.20 -3.04
N ASN A 141 -4.25 6.44 -2.41
CA ASN A 141 -2.86 6.83 -2.16
C ASN A 141 -2.68 8.08 -1.26
N VAL A 142 -3.50 8.25 -0.22
CA VAL A 142 -3.41 9.35 0.77
C VAL A 142 -1.97 9.63 1.22
N PHE A 143 -1.21 8.59 1.55
CA PHE A 143 0.17 8.70 2.01
C PHE A 143 1.10 9.45 1.02
N LEU A 144 0.86 9.34 -0.29
CA LEU A 144 1.69 10.01 -1.30
C LEU A 144 1.47 11.53 -1.35
N HIS A 145 0.40 12.03 -0.72
CA HIS A 145 0.09 13.46 -0.66
C HIS A 145 0.74 14.17 0.53
N ASP A 146 1.14 13.44 1.57
CA ASP A 146 1.78 14.03 2.74
C ASP A 146 3.28 14.20 2.50
N TYR A 147 3.76 15.42 2.77
CA TYR A 147 5.18 15.71 2.77
C TYR A 147 5.87 15.06 3.97
N LEU A 148 7.09 14.59 3.74
CA LEU A 148 7.92 14.03 4.79
C LEU A 148 8.88 15.10 5.31
N ASP A 149 8.75 15.49 6.58
CA ASP A 149 9.66 16.45 7.21
C ASP A 149 11.02 15.80 7.53
N GLU A 150 11.01 14.51 7.86
CA GLU A 150 12.22 13.77 8.21
C GLU A 150 13.03 13.32 7.01
N LYS A 151 14.35 13.21 7.18
CA LYS A 151 15.26 12.71 6.13
C LYS A 151 15.31 11.19 6.15
N VAL A 152 14.38 10.55 5.46
CA VAL A 152 14.35 9.09 5.28
C VAL A 152 14.98 8.69 3.94
N TYR A 153 15.90 7.73 4.01
CA TYR A 153 16.58 7.15 2.86
C TYR A 153 16.12 5.71 2.68
N MET A 154 15.74 5.34 1.47
CA MET A 154 15.24 4.02 1.12
C MET A 154 16.10 3.42 0.01
N GLN A 155 16.40 2.12 0.08
CA GLN A 155 17.05 1.41 -1.01
C GLN A 155 16.13 1.41 -2.24
N PRO A 156 16.67 1.55 -3.47
CA PRO A 156 15.88 1.39 -4.67
C PRO A 156 15.29 -0.03 -4.74
N LEU A 157 14.07 -0.14 -5.27
CA LEU A 157 13.40 -1.42 -5.44
C LEU A 157 14.12 -2.31 -6.46
N GLU A 158 14.01 -3.63 -6.26
CA GLU A 158 14.50 -4.62 -7.22
C GLU A 158 13.85 -4.41 -8.58
N GLY A 159 14.67 -4.29 -9.63
CA GLY A 159 14.21 -4.02 -10.99
C GLY A 159 14.11 -2.53 -11.35
N TYR A 160 14.43 -1.61 -10.45
CA TYR A 160 14.46 -0.18 -10.77
C TYR A 160 15.75 0.22 -11.48
N THR A 161 15.68 0.32 -12.80
CA THR A 161 16.85 0.52 -13.68
C THR A 161 17.42 1.94 -13.69
N LYS A 162 16.72 2.91 -13.09
CA LYS A 162 17.16 4.32 -13.09
C LYS A 162 18.19 4.65 -12.00
N ALA A 163 18.36 3.78 -11.01
CA ALA A 163 19.33 3.99 -9.95
C ALA A 163 20.71 3.46 -10.35
N ILE A 164 21.74 4.27 -10.13
CA ILE A 164 23.14 3.85 -10.28
C ILE A 164 23.51 2.99 -9.06
N PRO A 165 24.40 1.98 -9.20
CA PRO A 165 24.93 1.25 -8.05
C PRO A 165 25.42 2.22 -6.97
N SER A 166 25.03 2.00 -5.71
CA SER A 166 25.26 2.86 -4.51
C SER A 166 24.30 4.02 -4.26
N GLN A 167 23.40 4.35 -5.19
CA GLN A 167 22.38 5.38 -4.93
C GLN A 167 21.24 4.86 -4.06
N VAL A 168 20.65 5.78 -3.30
CA VAL A 168 19.45 5.58 -2.49
C VAL A 168 18.37 6.57 -2.87
N CYS A 169 17.11 6.21 -2.60
CA CYS A 169 15.95 7.08 -2.74
C CYS A 169 15.81 7.92 -1.47
N LYS A 170 16.00 9.24 -1.54
CA LYS A 170 15.62 10.16 -0.47
C LYS A 170 14.12 10.45 -0.61
N LEU A 171 13.33 9.99 0.35
CA LEU A 171 11.88 10.18 0.33
C LEU A 171 11.53 11.66 0.57
N LYS A 172 10.60 12.19 -0.24
CA LYS A 172 9.97 13.50 -0.09
C LYS A 172 8.52 13.39 0.40
N ARG A 173 7.90 12.25 0.10
CA ARG A 173 6.52 11.91 0.48
C ARG A 173 6.53 10.68 1.36
N SER A 174 5.48 10.54 2.18
CA SER A 174 5.32 9.33 2.97
C SER A 174 5.00 8.12 2.07
N LEU A 175 5.47 6.95 2.50
CA LEU A 175 5.17 5.66 1.89
C LEU A 175 4.49 4.78 2.92
N TYR A 176 3.79 3.76 2.43
CA TYR A 176 3.26 2.70 3.28
C TYR A 176 4.37 2.10 4.16
N ASP A 177 3.96 1.64 5.34
CA ASP A 177 4.80 1.02 6.38
C ASP A 177 5.86 1.94 7.04
N LEU A 178 5.94 3.24 6.70
CA LEU A 178 6.71 4.20 7.50
C LEU A 178 6.00 4.46 8.84
N LYS A 179 6.78 4.56 9.93
CA LYS A 179 6.26 4.79 11.29
C LYS A 179 5.49 6.10 11.44
N GLN A 180 5.83 7.10 10.63
CA GLN A 180 5.23 8.42 10.63
C GLN A 180 4.22 8.65 9.49
N ALA A 181 3.92 7.64 8.65
CA ALA A 181 3.02 7.82 7.51
C ALA A 181 1.57 8.07 7.92
N SER A 182 1.14 7.61 9.10
CA SER A 182 -0.26 7.72 9.54
C SER A 182 -0.56 8.97 10.37
N ARG A 183 0.26 10.02 10.27
CA ARG A 183 0.07 11.28 11.01
C ARG A 183 -1.21 12.02 10.62
#